data_AF-A0A7K2JW83-F1
#
_entry.id   AF-A0A7K2JW83-F1
#
_cell.length_a   1.000
_cell.length_b   1.000
_cell.length_c   1.000
_cell.angle_alpha   90.00
_cell.angle_beta   90.00
_cell.angle_gamma   90.00
#
_symmetry.space_group_name_H-M   'P 1'
#
loop_
_entity.id
_entity.type
_entity.pdbx_description
1 polymer ?
#
loop_
_entity_poly.entity_id
_entity_poly.type
_entity_poly.pdbx_seq_one_letter_code
_entity_poly.pdbx_strand_id
1 'polypeptide(L)'
;ELGPDGVLSGMGAESVPDMVFAPVLRKDRDEAGSLVEALAQAYVRGHSVDWAAFLAPSRPRLVELPTYAFQKERYWLEAASSAGDVSSAGLGAADHPLLGAAVTLPDSDGCLFTGRLSLASHAWLADHAVLGAVLLPGTAFVELALHAGGRVGC
;
A
#
# COMPACT_ATOMS: atom_id res chain seq x y z
N GLU A 1 -42.15 0.02 0.69
CA GLU A 1 -43.59 0.18 0.44
C GLU A 1 -43.92 -0.30 -0.96
N LEU A 2 -44.95 -1.14 -1.09
CA LEU A 2 -45.47 -1.60 -2.38
C LEU A 2 -46.70 -0.76 -2.73
N GLY A 3 -46.59 0.10 -3.74
CA GLY A 3 -47.63 1.04 -4.13
C GLY A 3 -47.10 2.08 -5.11
N PRO A 4 -47.97 2.89 -5.75
CA PRO A 4 -47.59 3.84 -6.80
C PRO A 4 -46.85 5.09 -6.28
N ASP A 5 -46.83 5.30 -4.97
CA ASP A 5 -46.17 6.43 -4.31
C ASP A 5 -45.43 5.95 -3.05
N GLY A 6 -44.70 6.84 -2.39
CA GLY A 6 -43.87 6.55 -1.21
C GLY A 6 -44.31 7.24 0.08
N VAL A 7 -45.61 7.49 0.25
CA VAL A 7 -46.14 8.23 1.41
C VAL A 7 -45.91 7.46 2.71
N LEU A 8 -46.21 6.16 2.75
CA LEU A 8 -46.02 5.37 3.97
C LEU A 8 -44.54 5.19 4.31
N SER A 9 -43.66 5.28 3.32
CA SER A 9 -42.21 5.24 3.53
C SER A 9 -41.74 6.48 4.29
N GLY A 10 -42.30 7.66 3.99
CA GLY A 10 -42.03 8.88 4.77
C GLY A 10 -42.57 8.80 6.19
N MET A 11 -43.84 8.40 6.35
CA MET A 11 -44.47 8.25 7.67
C MET A 11 -43.79 7.17 8.51
N GLY A 12 -43.35 6.08 7.88
CA GLY A 12 -42.60 5.01 8.53
C GLY A 12 -41.28 5.49 9.10
N ALA A 13 -40.53 6.30 8.33
CA ALA A 13 -39.26 6.86 8.78
C ALA A 13 -39.43 7.80 10.00
N GLU A 14 -40.53 8.56 10.06
CA GLU A 14 -40.85 9.38 11.24
C GLU A 14 -41.28 8.53 12.45
N SER A 15 -41.99 7.42 12.19
CA SER A 15 -42.51 6.54 13.23
C SER A 15 -41.45 5.61 13.83
N VAL A 16 -40.47 5.20 13.03
CA VAL A 16 -39.40 4.26 13.39
C VAL A 16 -38.06 4.76 12.82
N PRO A 17 -37.37 5.68 13.52
CA PRO A 17 -36.21 6.41 12.98
C PRO A 17 -35.01 5.54 12.60
N ASP A 18 -34.86 4.38 13.24
CA ASP A 18 -33.73 3.47 13.02
C ASP A 18 -33.98 2.44 11.92
N MET A 19 -35.10 2.54 11.21
CA MET A 19 -35.48 1.62 10.13
C MET A 19 -35.44 2.32 8.77
N VAL A 20 -35.04 1.58 7.73
CA VAL A 20 -35.05 2.08 6.35
C VAL A 20 -36.37 1.73 5.69
N PHE A 21 -36.99 2.73 5.06
CA PHE A 21 -38.19 2.56 4.26
C PHE A 21 -37.92 2.98 2.82
N ALA A 22 -38.04 2.02 1.90
CA ALA A 22 -37.84 2.25 0.48
C ALA A 22 -39.18 2.09 -0.28
N PRO A 23 -39.67 3.12 -0.99
CA PRO A 23 -40.79 2.96 -1.92
C PRO A 23 -40.31 2.28 -3.20
N VAL A 24 -41.05 1.29 -3.70
CA VAL A 24 -40.67 0.58 -4.94
C VAL A 24 -41.12 1.31 -6.21
N LEU A 25 -42.08 2.25 -6.10
CA LEU A 25 -42.48 3.15 -7.18
C LEU A 25 -42.63 4.57 -6.63
N ARG A 26 -42.47 5.55 -7.52
CA ARG A 26 -42.82 6.94 -7.27
C ARG A 26 -43.35 7.59 -8.54
N LYS A 27 -44.28 8.53 -8.36
CA LYS A 27 -44.71 9.41 -9.44
C LYS A 27 -43.51 10.17 -10.02
N ASP A 28 -43.53 10.34 -11.34
CA ASP A 28 -42.53 11.10 -12.10
C ASP A 28 -41.09 10.54 -12.01
N ARG A 29 -40.96 9.24 -11.71
CA ARG A 29 -39.69 8.50 -11.66
C ARG A 29 -39.78 7.26 -12.55
N ASP A 30 -38.63 6.81 -13.06
CA ASP A 30 -38.54 5.55 -13.81
C ASP A 30 -38.89 4.37 -12.91
N GLU A 31 -39.82 3.51 -13.35
CA GLU A 31 -40.32 2.39 -12.55
C GLU A 31 -39.23 1.35 -12.29
N ALA A 32 -38.47 0.98 -13.33
CA ALA A 32 -37.42 -0.02 -13.23
C ALA A 32 -36.28 0.47 -12.32
N GLY A 33 -35.85 1.72 -12.49
CA GLY A 33 -34.86 2.37 -11.65
C GLY A 33 -35.30 2.46 -10.19
N SER A 34 -36.56 2.82 -9.93
CA SER A 34 -37.11 2.90 -8.56
C SER A 34 -37.12 1.53 -7.87
N LEU A 35 -37.50 0.47 -8.59
CA LEU A 35 -37.46 -0.89 -8.06
C LEU A 35 -36.02 -1.34 -7.74
N VAL A 36 -35.09 -1.12 -8.67
CA VAL A 36 -33.67 -1.49 -8.48
C VAL A 36 -33.07 -0.71 -7.31
N GLU A 37 -33.39 0.58 -7.16
CA GLU A 37 -32.93 1.40 -6.04
C GLU A 37 -33.48 0.87 -4.71
N ALA A 38 -34.76 0.52 -4.63
CA ALA A 38 -35.35 -0.06 -3.42
C ALA A 38 -34.70 -1.41 -3.04
N LEU A 39 -34.45 -2.28 -4.02
CA LEU A 39 -33.73 -3.54 -3.80
C LEU A 39 -32.27 -3.31 -3.36
N ALA A 40 -31.59 -2.33 -3.97
CA ALA A 40 -30.23 -1.96 -3.59
C ALA A 40 -30.16 -1.42 -2.16
N GLN A 41 -31.14 -0.60 -1.73
CA GLN A 41 -31.22 -0.13 -0.35
C GLN A 41 -31.36 -1.29 0.65
N ALA A 42 -32.22 -2.27 0.35
CA ALA A 42 -32.34 -3.48 1.18
C ALA A 42 -31.02 -4.29 1.21
N TYR A 43 -30.38 -4.47 0.05
CA TYR A 43 -29.14 -5.23 -0.09
C TYR A 43 -27.96 -4.61 0.68
N VAL A 44 -27.76 -3.29 0.58
CA VAL A 44 -26.69 -2.57 1.31
C VAL A 44 -26.92 -2.60 2.83
N ARG A 45 -28.17 -2.78 3.28
CA ARG A 45 -28.50 -2.99 4.69
C ARG A 45 -28.37 -4.43 5.15
N GLY A 46 -27.87 -5.33 4.30
CA GLY A 46 -27.57 -6.72 4.66
C GLY A 46 -28.71 -7.70 4.40
N HIS A 47 -29.82 -7.27 3.79
CA HIS A 47 -30.85 -8.20 3.37
C HIS A 47 -30.44 -8.93 2.08
N SER A 48 -30.74 -10.22 2.01
CA SER A 48 -30.50 -11.00 0.80
C SER A 48 -31.48 -10.60 -0.31
N VAL A 49 -30.95 -10.27 -1.49
CA VAL A 49 -31.72 -10.10 -2.72
C VAL A 49 -31.29 -11.19 -3.70
N ASP A 50 -32.26 -11.93 -4.24
CA ASP A 50 -31.99 -12.91 -5.29
C ASP A 50 -31.82 -12.20 -6.64
N TRP A 51 -30.60 -11.73 -6.89
CA TRP A 51 -30.24 -11.08 -8.16
C TRP A 51 -30.33 -12.03 -9.36
N ALA A 52 -30.21 -13.35 -9.14
CA ALA A 52 -30.34 -14.33 -10.22
C ALA A 52 -31.79 -14.43 -10.69
N ALA A 53 -32.76 -14.42 -9.76
CA ALA A 53 -34.18 -14.34 -10.08
C ALA A 53 -34.53 -13.00 -10.75
N PHE A 54 -33.98 -11.88 -10.24
CA PHE A 54 -34.20 -10.55 -10.83
C PHE A 54 -33.74 -10.45 -12.29
N LEU A 55 -32.60 -11.07 -12.63
CA LEU A 55 -32.01 -11.01 -13.97
C LEU A 55 -32.49 -12.14 -14.90
N ALA A 56 -33.39 -13.01 -14.45
CA ALA A 56 -33.91 -14.10 -15.28
C ALA A 56 -34.80 -13.55 -16.41
N PRO A 57 -34.76 -14.12 -17.63
CA PRO A 57 -33.95 -15.27 -18.06
C PRO A 57 -32.58 -14.88 -18.65
N SER A 58 -32.19 -13.60 -18.62
CA SER A 58 -31.05 -13.07 -19.36
C SER A 58 -29.68 -13.69 -18.99
N ARG A 59 -29.55 -14.29 -17.79
CA ARG A 59 -28.33 -14.98 -17.28
C ARG A 59 -27.02 -14.27 -17.67
N PRO A 60 -26.82 -13.01 -17.25
CA PRO A 60 -25.66 -12.24 -17.64
C PRO A 60 -24.37 -12.82 -17.06
N ARG A 61 -23.26 -12.62 -17.75
CA ARG A 61 -21.93 -13.02 -17.28
C ARG A 61 -21.47 -12.08 -16.16
N LEU A 62 -21.06 -12.65 -15.03
CA LEU A 62 -20.40 -11.90 -13.96
C LEU A 62 -18.99 -11.49 -14.38
N VAL A 63 -18.60 -10.27 -14.03
CA VAL A 63 -17.26 -9.72 -14.26
C VAL A 63 -16.67 -9.28 -12.93
N GLU A 64 -15.39 -9.62 -12.71
CA GLU A 64 -14.65 -9.16 -11.54
C GLU A 64 -14.50 -7.63 -11.59
N LEU A 65 -14.85 -6.97 -10.49
CA LEU A 65 -14.58 -5.56 -10.29
C LEU A 65 -13.23 -5.40 -9.57
N PRO A 66 -12.50 -4.30 -9.78
CA PRO A 66 -11.30 -4.02 -9.00
C PRO A 66 -11.59 -4.16 -7.50
N THR A 67 -10.85 -5.03 -6.83
CA THR A 67 -10.99 -5.24 -5.39
C THR A 67 -10.58 -3.98 -4.62
N TYR A 68 -11.26 -3.73 -3.49
CA TYR A 68 -10.99 -2.75 -2.43
C TYR A 68 -9.97 -1.64 -2.77
N ALA A 69 -10.42 -0.39 -2.79
CA ALA A 69 -9.52 0.76 -2.83
C ALA A 69 -8.77 0.86 -1.50
N PHE A 70 -7.62 0.19 -1.39
CA PHE A 70 -6.76 0.30 -0.23
C PHE A 70 -6.48 1.77 0.09
N GLN A 71 -6.70 2.17 1.34
CA GLN A 71 -6.16 3.43 1.84
C GLN A 71 -4.65 3.28 1.90
N LYS A 72 -3.95 3.86 0.92
CA LYS A 72 -2.49 3.70 0.74
C LYS A 72 -1.73 4.56 1.74
N GLU A 73 -1.74 4.15 3.00
CA GLU A 73 -0.93 4.76 4.04
C GLU A 73 0.36 3.98 4.26
N ARG A 74 1.46 4.71 4.49
CA ARG A 74 2.78 4.14 4.71
C ARG A 74 2.97 3.90 6.20
N TYR A 75 3.03 2.63 6.60
CA TYR A 75 3.26 2.21 7.98
C TYR A 75 4.68 1.62 8.19
N TRP A 76 5.67 2.11 7.44
CA TRP A 76 7.07 1.68 7.60
C TRP A 76 7.77 2.51 8.67
N LEU A 77 8.62 1.87 9.48
CA LEU A 77 9.52 2.58 10.40
C LEU A 77 10.53 3.42 9.61
N GLU A 78 10.65 4.70 9.96
CA GLU A 78 11.66 5.58 9.37
C GLU A 78 13.02 5.30 10.03
N ALA A 79 13.94 4.69 9.29
CA ALA A 79 15.29 4.43 9.79
C ALA A 79 16.07 5.75 9.95
N ALA A 80 16.72 5.93 11.10
CA ALA A 80 17.61 7.06 11.35
C ALA A 80 18.70 7.18 10.27
N SER A 81 19.14 8.41 10.03
CA SER A 81 20.06 8.79 8.94
C SER A 81 21.52 8.40 9.17
N SER A 82 21.89 7.92 10.36
CA SER A 82 23.23 7.41 10.63
C SER A 82 23.38 5.95 10.21
N ALA A 83 24.59 5.59 9.76
CA ALA A 83 25.02 4.19 9.78
C ALA A 83 25.04 3.77 11.26
N GLY A 84 23.90 3.25 11.73
CA GLY A 84 23.75 2.80 13.11
C GLY A 84 24.72 1.67 13.41
N ASP A 85 25.15 1.60 14.66
CA ASP A 85 25.93 0.47 15.17
C ASP A 85 25.13 -0.84 14.96
N VAL A 86 25.55 -1.60 13.95
CA VAL A 86 24.96 -2.88 13.56
C VAL A 86 25.45 -4.03 14.44
N SER A 87 26.23 -3.75 15.50
CA SER A 87 26.52 -4.70 16.57
C SER A 87 25.26 -5.28 17.20
N SER A 88 24.19 -4.47 17.31
CA SER A 88 22.88 -4.90 17.80
C SER A 88 22.22 -5.99 16.94
N ALA A 89 22.62 -6.12 15.67
CA ALA A 89 22.21 -7.18 14.75
C ALA A 89 23.22 -8.35 14.70
N GLY A 90 24.23 -8.36 15.56
CA GLY A 90 25.29 -9.38 15.59
C GLY A 90 26.35 -9.23 14.51
N LEU A 91 26.38 -8.08 13.82
CA LEU A 91 27.36 -7.80 12.75
C LEU A 91 28.56 -7.04 13.31
N GLY A 92 29.76 -7.33 12.79
CA GLY A 92 30.96 -6.59 13.16
C GLY A 92 30.93 -5.17 12.58
N ALA A 93 31.49 -4.21 13.32
CA ALA A 93 31.70 -2.87 12.79
C ALA A 93 32.70 -2.91 11.63
N ALA A 94 32.39 -2.20 10.55
CA ALA A 94 33.30 -2.06 9.42
C ALA A 94 34.36 -0.97 9.66
N ASP A 95 34.22 -0.13 10.70
CA ASP A 95 35.14 0.97 11.05
C ASP A 95 35.46 1.90 9.88
N HIS A 96 34.44 2.25 9.10
CA HIS A 96 34.61 2.97 7.84
C HIS A 96 33.42 3.89 7.53
N PRO A 97 33.62 5.14 7.09
CA PRO A 97 32.52 6.10 6.88
C PRO A 97 31.45 5.62 5.88
N LEU A 98 31.85 4.88 4.85
CA LEU A 98 30.96 4.36 3.80
C LEU A 98 30.39 2.96 4.08
N LEU A 99 30.87 2.26 5.11
CA LEU A 99 30.48 0.88 5.41
C LEU A 99 29.94 0.79 6.83
N GLY A 100 28.76 0.22 7.00
CA GLY A 100 28.13 0.01 8.30
C GLY A 100 28.55 -1.30 8.96
N ALA A 101 28.65 -2.39 8.19
CA ALA A 101 28.86 -3.74 8.72
C ALA A 101 29.91 -4.52 7.94
N ALA A 102 30.62 -5.40 8.64
CA ALA A 102 31.51 -6.41 8.08
C ALA A 102 31.15 -7.79 8.64
N VAL A 103 31.13 -8.81 7.76
CA VAL A 103 30.76 -10.18 8.10
C VAL A 103 31.72 -11.14 7.41
N THR A 104 32.36 -12.01 8.17
CA THR A 104 33.08 -13.16 7.60
C THR A 104 32.08 -14.17 7.08
N LEU A 105 32.25 -14.59 5.82
CA LEU A 105 31.36 -15.57 5.21
C LEU A 105 31.67 -16.96 5.77
N PRO A 106 30.66 -17.73 6.22
CA PRO A 106 30.88 -19.12 6.56
C PRO A 106 31.35 -19.89 5.31
N ASP A 107 32.20 -20.90 5.53
CA ASP A 107 32.73 -21.79 4.49
C ASP A 107 33.71 -21.16 3.47
N SER A 108 34.20 -19.94 3.74
CA SER A 108 35.29 -19.32 2.98
C SER A 108 36.14 -18.40 3.86
N ASP A 109 37.35 -18.06 3.40
CA ASP A 109 38.16 -16.97 3.99
C ASP A 109 37.70 -15.57 3.50
N GLY A 110 36.47 -15.47 2.97
CA GLY A 110 35.90 -14.24 2.41
C GLY A 110 35.24 -13.34 3.46
N CYS A 111 35.22 -12.04 3.18
CA CYS A 111 34.53 -11.03 3.99
C CYS A 111 33.52 -10.24 3.13
N LEU A 112 32.33 -10.01 3.68
CA LEU A 112 31.30 -9.15 3.11
C LEU A 112 31.23 -7.84 3.90
N PHE A 113 31.40 -6.72 3.20
CA PHE A 113 31.17 -5.39 3.74
C PHE A 113 29.87 -4.83 3.19
N THR A 114 29.06 -4.21 4.05
CA THR A 114 27.78 -3.61 3.66
C THR A 114 27.69 -2.17 4.13
N GLY A 115 27.02 -1.31 3.35
CA GLY A 115 26.84 0.10 3.64
C GLY A 115 25.68 0.68 2.83
N ARG A 116 25.21 1.87 3.23
CA ARG A 116 24.16 2.61 2.51
C ARG A 116 24.68 3.97 2.12
N LEU A 117 24.78 4.22 0.82
CA LEU A 117 25.18 5.50 0.25
C LEU A 117 23.93 6.27 -0.17
N SER A 118 23.75 7.46 0.40
CA SER A 118 22.64 8.35 0.06
C SER A 118 23.03 9.79 0.29
N LEU A 119 22.43 10.72 -0.46
CA LEU A 119 22.65 12.15 -0.25
C LEU A 119 22.17 12.63 1.12
N ALA A 120 21.20 11.93 1.72
CA ALA A 120 20.72 12.23 3.07
C ALA A 120 21.77 11.95 4.16
N SER A 121 22.67 10.99 3.94
CA SER A 121 23.72 10.60 4.90
C SER A 121 25.12 11.11 4.49
N HIS A 122 25.35 11.29 3.19
CA HIS A 122 26.63 11.66 2.59
C HIS A 122 26.41 12.82 1.60
N ALA A 123 26.11 14.00 2.14
CA ALA A 123 25.76 15.17 1.33
C ALA A 123 26.85 15.56 0.31
N TRP A 124 28.13 15.31 0.65
CA TRP A 124 29.28 15.56 -0.22
C TRP A 124 29.24 14.77 -1.54
N LEU A 125 28.49 13.65 -1.61
CA LEU A 125 28.32 12.93 -2.88
C LEU A 125 27.67 13.80 -3.95
N ALA A 126 26.87 14.81 -3.55
CA ALA A 126 26.26 15.75 -4.47
C ALA A 126 27.28 16.53 -5.30
N ASP A 127 28.51 16.69 -4.79
CA ASP A 127 29.59 17.42 -5.46
C ASP A 127 30.23 16.60 -6.60
N HIS A 128 29.94 15.30 -6.72
CA HIS A 128 30.40 14.45 -7.82
C HIS A 128 29.27 14.15 -8.81
N ALA A 129 28.90 15.16 -9.58
CA ALA A 129 27.90 15.04 -10.64
C ALA A 129 28.55 15.02 -12.04
N VAL A 130 28.22 14.02 -12.84
CA VAL A 130 28.65 13.89 -14.24
C VAL A 130 27.42 13.97 -15.12
N LEU A 131 27.39 14.95 -16.04
CA LEU A 131 26.23 15.19 -16.92
C LEU A 131 24.89 15.34 -16.17
N GLY A 132 24.92 15.95 -14.97
CA GLY A 132 23.73 16.17 -14.14
C GLY A 132 23.27 14.97 -13.33
N ALA A 133 23.95 13.82 -13.42
CA ALA A 133 23.69 12.66 -12.57
C ALA A 133 24.74 12.58 -11.44
N VAL A 134 24.28 12.44 -10.19
CA VAL A 134 25.17 12.17 -9.05
C VAL A 134 25.66 10.72 -9.14
N LEU A 135 26.98 10.55 -9.25
CA LEU A 135 27.62 9.24 -9.32
C LEU A 135 28.52 9.05 -8.10
N LEU A 136 28.73 7.80 -7.69
CA LEU A 136 29.77 7.51 -6.72
C LEU A 136 31.15 7.73 -7.40
N PRO A 137 32.06 8.54 -6.83
CA PRO A 137 33.38 8.73 -7.43
C PRO A 137 34.12 7.41 -7.59
N GLY A 138 34.86 7.26 -8.71
CA GLY A 138 35.72 6.09 -8.93
C GLY A 138 36.72 5.86 -7.80
N THR A 139 37.21 6.95 -7.18
CA THR A 139 38.12 6.91 -6.03
C THR A 139 37.50 6.31 -4.78
N ALA A 140 36.18 6.40 -4.59
CA ALA A 140 35.51 5.76 -3.46
C ALA A 140 35.58 4.23 -3.59
N PHE A 141 35.47 3.67 -4.80
CA PHE A 141 35.67 2.22 -4.98
C PHE A 141 37.09 1.77 -4.67
N VAL A 142 38.10 2.59 -5.02
CA VAL A 142 39.51 2.29 -4.68
C VAL A 142 39.70 2.30 -3.16
N GLU A 143 39.13 3.29 -2.48
CA GLU A 143 39.21 3.40 -1.03
C GLU A 143 38.51 2.24 -0.30
N LEU A 144 37.31 1.84 -0.77
CA LEU A 144 36.61 0.65 -0.30
C LEU A 144 37.44 -0.64 -0.52
N ALA A 145 38.11 -0.76 -1.66
CA ALA A 145 38.96 -1.90 -1.97
C ALA A 145 40.20 -1.95 -1.06
N LEU A 146 40.84 -0.80 -0.80
CA LEU A 146 41.97 -0.69 0.12
C LEU A 146 41.56 -1.05 1.56
N HIS A 147 40.40 -0.58 2.02
CA HIS A 147 39.88 -0.91 3.34
C HIS A 147 39.60 -2.42 3.48
N ALA A 148 38.94 -3.00 2.47
CA ALA A 148 38.69 -4.43 2.43
C ALA A 148 40.00 -5.23 2.45
N GLY A 149 40.98 -4.86 1.61
CA GLY A 149 42.31 -5.48 1.54
C GLY A 149 43.04 -5.45 2.88
N GLY A 150 43.08 -4.29 3.55
CA GLY A 150 43.68 -4.15 4.88
C GLY A 150 43.02 -5.02 5.95
N ARG A 151 41.70 -5.27 5.85
CA ARG A 151 40.97 -6.15 6.79
C ARG A 151 41.18 -7.64 6.52
N VAL A 152 41.47 -8.05 5.29
CA VAL A 152 41.75 -9.45 4.93
C VAL A 152 43.25 -9.78 4.85
N GLY A 153 44.13 -8.78 5.02
CA GLY A 153 45.59 -8.96 5.04
C GLY A 153 46.24 -9.02 3.66
N CYS A 154 45.62 -8.38 2.66
CA CYS A 154 46.05 -8.36 1.25
C CYS A 154 46.53 -6.97 0.81
#